data_AF-A0A0N4VJ18-F1
#
_entry.id   AF-A0A0N4VJ18-F1
#
_cell.length_a   1.000
_cell.length_b   1.000
_cell.length_c   1.000
_cell.angle_alpha   90.00
_cell.angle_beta   90.00
_cell.angle_gamma   90.00
#
_symmetry.space_group_name_H-M   'P 1'
#
loop_
_entity.id
_entity.type
_entity.pdbx_description
1 polymer ?
#
loop_
_entity_poly.entity_id
_entity_poly.type
_entity_poly.pdbx_seq_one_letter_code
_entity_poly.pdbx_strand_id
1 'polypeptide(L)'
;MVRLKNSEITDTICATIVDYYNDHRHLKRHPFVELQMCILFKYVAEYLTAIRSRRLTSTNYEKRCRISQHLLKDVQQIDHTFQPFYEDCAGDQNVPKLTVILKTIAEMLQLKDKGMLSLEAASVVHNYPDMPQELLFGIVDARDDITSSESWDLVDDCMKMMEKRKSDPVYAHLFQMSRAERKPSQILKDVVPRLKRRVRVTMAH
;
A
#
# COMPACT_ATOMS: atom_id res chain seq x y z
N MET A 1 -17.35 25.86 -0.96
CA MET A 1 -16.85 24.51 -0.62
C MET A 1 -16.37 23.86 -1.90
N VAL A 2 -15.07 23.97 -2.21
CA VAL A 2 -14.50 23.47 -3.46
C VAL A 2 -14.33 21.95 -3.33
N ARG A 3 -15.10 21.18 -4.11
CA ARG A 3 -14.79 19.76 -4.34
C ARG A 3 -13.61 19.72 -5.30
N LEU A 4 -12.39 19.60 -4.77
CA LEU A 4 -11.22 19.24 -5.58
C LEU A 4 -11.52 17.91 -6.28
N LYS A 5 -11.25 17.82 -7.57
CA LYS A 5 -11.37 16.54 -8.30
C LYS A 5 -10.36 15.57 -7.69
N ASN A 6 -10.71 14.30 -7.57
CA ASN A 6 -9.83 13.30 -6.93
C ASN A 6 -8.42 13.23 -7.55
N SER A 7 -8.27 13.51 -8.85
CA SER A 7 -6.96 13.63 -9.49
C SER A 7 -6.11 14.78 -8.95
N GLU A 8 -6.73 15.93 -8.65
CA GLU A 8 -6.04 17.12 -8.11
C GLU A 8 -5.46 16.85 -6.71
N ILE A 9 -6.07 15.93 -5.94
CA ILE A 9 -5.57 15.53 -4.61
C ILE A 9 -4.32 14.66 -4.75
N THR A 10 -4.36 13.63 -5.60
CA THR A 10 -3.17 12.80 -5.89
C THR A 10 -2.03 13.66 -6.43
N ASP A 11 -2.32 14.58 -7.37
CA ASP A 11 -1.35 15.53 -7.92
C ASP A 11 -0.69 16.38 -6.84
N THR A 12 -1.48 16.91 -5.89
CA THR A 12 -0.96 17.73 -4.79
C THR A 12 -0.05 16.92 -3.86
N ILE A 13 -0.45 15.69 -3.52
CA ILE A 13 0.37 14.79 -2.68
C ILE A 13 1.68 14.47 -3.40
N CYS A 14 1.63 14.10 -4.67
CA CYS A 14 2.81 13.80 -5.47
C CYS A 14 3.75 15.00 -5.62
N ALA A 15 3.22 16.20 -5.89
CA ALA A 15 4.03 17.43 -5.91
C ALA A 15 4.72 17.66 -4.57
N THR A 16 4.00 17.49 -3.47
CA THR A 16 4.57 17.61 -2.11
C THR A 16 5.70 16.59 -1.88
N ILE A 17 5.54 15.35 -2.32
CA ILE A 17 6.58 14.31 -2.20
C ILE A 17 7.82 14.67 -3.05
N VAL A 18 7.62 15.22 -4.25
CA VAL A 18 8.72 15.70 -5.11
C VAL A 18 9.48 16.84 -4.44
N ASP A 19 8.78 17.80 -3.82
CA ASP A 19 9.42 18.88 -3.06
C ASP A 19 10.26 18.31 -1.90
N TYR A 20 9.71 17.37 -1.12
CA TYR A 20 10.47 16.69 -0.06
C TYR A 20 11.68 15.91 -0.58
N TYR A 21 11.58 15.27 -1.74
CA TYR A 21 12.72 14.62 -2.37
C TYR A 21 13.82 15.63 -2.70
N ASN A 22 13.46 16.76 -3.32
CA ASN A 22 14.39 17.80 -3.71
C ASN A 22 15.03 18.51 -2.50
N ASP A 23 14.26 18.83 -1.47
CA ASP A 23 14.74 19.50 -0.26
C ASP A 23 15.73 18.64 0.54
N HIS A 24 15.58 17.32 0.46
CA HIS A 24 16.36 16.38 1.25
C HIS A 24 17.43 15.62 0.47
N ARG A 25 17.58 15.86 -0.84
CA ARG A 25 18.60 15.20 -1.70
C ARG A 25 20.04 15.38 -1.22
N HIS A 26 20.30 16.41 -0.42
CA HIS A 26 21.63 16.73 0.10
C HIS A 26 21.96 16.01 1.42
N LEU A 27 21.01 15.28 2.00
CA LEU A 27 21.28 14.42 3.14
C LEU A 27 22.28 13.31 2.77
N LYS A 28 22.97 12.78 3.79
CA LYS A 28 23.75 11.55 3.59
C LYS A 28 22.82 10.44 3.05
N ARG A 29 23.37 9.59 2.17
CA ARG A 29 22.66 8.50 1.48
C ARG A 29 21.74 7.72 2.41
N HIS A 30 22.24 7.31 3.57
CA HIS A 30 21.50 6.44 4.49
C HIS A 30 20.23 7.12 5.06
N PRO A 31 20.30 8.30 5.74
CA PRO A 31 19.11 9.05 6.15
C PRO A 31 18.15 9.41 5.01
N PHE A 32 18.69 9.74 3.83
CA PHE A 32 17.87 10.06 2.65
C PHE A 32 16.99 8.86 2.23
N VAL A 33 17.60 7.68 2.08
CA VAL A 33 16.88 6.46 1.71
C VAL A 33 15.84 6.09 2.78
N GLU A 34 16.18 6.20 4.07
CA GLU A 34 15.23 5.90 5.15
C GLU A 34 14.02 6.84 5.14
N LEU A 35 14.22 8.13 4.84
CA LEU A 35 13.14 9.11 4.70
C LEU A 35 12.22 8.78 3.51
N GLN A 36 12.79 8.54 2.33
CA GLN A 36 12.02 8.22 1.13
C GLN A 36 11.20 6.93 1.30
N MET A 37 11.81 5.92 1.93
CA MET A 37 11.12 4.68 2.29
C MET A 37 9.95 4.95 3.23
N CYS A 38 10.14 5.76 4.27
CA CYS A 38 9.06 6.10 5.20
C CYS A 38 7.87 6.78 4.50
N ILE A 39 8.14 7.70 3.56
CA ILE A 39 7.10 8.37 2.77
C ILE A 39 6.38 7.36 1.88
N LEU A 40 7.11 6.53 1.13
CA LEU A 40 6.53 5.50 0.25
C LEU A 40 5.64 4.52 1.03
N PHE A 41 6.14 3.96 2.14
CA PHE A 41 5.39 3.04 2.99
C PHE A 41 4.13 3.70 3.53
N LYS A 42 4.23 4.94 4.03
CA LYS A 42 3.07 5.66 4.57
C LYS A 42 2.04 5.92 3.48
N TYR A 43 2.48 6.34 2.30
CA TYR A 43 1.57 6.68 1.21
C TYR A 43 0.77 5.45 0.75
N VAL A 44 1.44 4.31 0.52
CA VAL A 44 0.75 3.06 0.16
C VAL A 44 -0.12 2.53 1.31
N ALA A 45 0.34 2.66 2.57
CA ALA A 45 -0.44 2.25 3.73
C ALA A 45 -1.78 3.00 3.83
N GLU A 46 -1.83 4.31 3.50
CA GLU A 46 -3.08 5.09 3.51
C GLU A 46 -4.10 4.58 2.49
N TYR A 47 -3.65 4.13 1.30
CA TYR A 47 -4.54 3.45 0.34
C TYR A 47 -5.13 2.18 0.95
N LEU A 48 -4.30 1.33 1.57
CA LEU A 48 -4.76 0.10 2.21
C LEU A 48 -5.73 0.38 3.37
N THR A 49 -5.47 1.42 4.17
CA THR A 49 -6.36 1.86 5.24
C THR A 49 -7.72 2.31 4.69
N ALA A 50 -7.72 3.08 3.59
CA ALA A 50 -8.94 3.53 2.93
C ALA A 50 -9.77 2.36 2.37
N ILE A 51 -9.11 1.39 1.72
CA ILE A 51 -9.75 0.17 1.19
C ILE A 51 -10.38 -0.64 2.33
N ARG A 52 -9.61 -0.89 3.40
CA ARG A 52 -10.09 -1.59 4.60
C ARG A 52 -11.31 -0.92 5.24
N SER A 53 -11.39 0.41 5.19
CA SER A 53 -12.50 1.19 5.77
C SER A 53 -13.84 1.09 5.00
N ARG A 54 -13.94 0.24 3.98
CA ARG A 54 -15.15 0.01 3.15
C ARG A 54 -15.69 1.26 2.45
N ARG A 55 -14.86 2.26 2.19
CA ARG A 55 -15.27 3.47 1.44
C ARG A 55 -15.46 3.22 -0.07
N LEU A 56 -15.31 1.98 -0.53
CA LEU A 56 -15.38 1.56 -1.92
C LEU A 56 -16.55 0.59 -2.15
N THR A 57 -17.78 0.96 -1.81
CA THR A 57 -18.95 0.14 -2.19
C THR A 57 -19.36 0.42 -3.63
N SER A 58 -19.49 -0.64 -4.43
CA SER A 58 -19.74 -0.53 -5.86
C SER A 58 -20.76 -1.53 -6.36
N THR A 59 -22.02 -1.09 -6.39
CA THR A 59 -23.19 -1.90 -6.76
C THR A 59 -23.22 -2.45 -8.19
N ASN A 60 -22.27 -2.11 -9.08
CA ASN A 60 -22.20 -2.68 -10.42
C ASN A 60 -20.77 -2.77 -10.99
N TYR A 61 -20.61 -3.66 -11.99
CA TYR A 61 -19.33 -3.96 -12.64
C TYR A 61 -18.65 -2.72 -13.24
N GLU A 62 -19.40 -1.86 -13.94
CA GLU A 62 -18.82 -0.66 -14.57
C GLU A 62 -18.20 0.29 -13.54
N LYS A 63 -18.88 0.49 -12.41
CA LYS A 63 -18.37 1.32 -11.31
C LYS A 63 -17.13 0.69 -10.68
N ARG A 64 -17.05 -0.63 -10.56
CA ARG A 64 -15.82 -1.33 -10.11
C ARG A 64 -14.67 -1.13 -11.06
N CYS A 65 -14.91 -1.27 -12.37
CA CYS A 65 -13.91 -1.01 -13.39
C CYS A 65 -13.40 0.43 -13.31
N ARG A 66 -14.28 1.43 -13.09
CA ARG A 66 -13.87 2.83 -12.91
C ARG A 66 -13.02 3.03 -11.65
N ILE A 67 -13.40 2.44 -10.52
CA ILE A 67 -12.60 2.49 -9.28
C ILE A 67 -11.22 1.89 -9.51
N SER A 68 -11.18 0.71 -10.12
CA SER A 68 -9.93 0.03 -10.42
C SER A 68 -9.05 0.81 -11.40
N GLN A 69 -9.62 1.38 -12.46
CA GLN A 69 -8.89 2.26 -13.38
C GLN A 69 -8.33 3.50 -12.69
N HIS A 70 -9.08 4.08 -11.73
CA HIS A 70 -8.58 5.20 -10.94
C HIS A 70 -7.40 4.76 -10.05
N LEU A 71 -7.53 3.63 -9.35
CA LEU A 71 -6.45 3.07 -8.54
C LEU A 71 -5.20 2.77 -9.37
N LEU A 72 -5.36 2.24 -10.60
CA LEU A 72 -4.24 1.99 -11.51
C LEU A 72 -3.56 3.29 -11.97
N LYS A 73 -4.33 4.37 -12.19
CA LYS A 73 -3.75 5.70 -12.51
C LYS A 73 -2.98 6.26 -11.33
N ASP A 74 -3.54 6.19 -10.12
CA ASP A 74 -2.85 6.60 -8.90
C ASP A 74 -1.55 5.81 -8.71
N VAL A 75 -1.59 4.49 -8.95
CA VAL A 75 -0.39 3.64 -8.91
C VAL A 75 0.67 4.06 -9.93
N GLN A 76 0.28 4.38 -11.16
CA GLN A 76 1.23 4.89 -12.17
C GLN A 76 1.85 6.21 -11.73
N GLN A 77 1.07 7.07 -11.10
CA GLN A 77 1.53 8.36 -10.61
C GLN A 77 2.47 8.20 -9.41
N ILE A 78 2.18 7.28 -8.48
CA ILE A 78 3.10 6.93 -7.38
C ILE A 78 4.41 6.37 -7.95
N ASP A 79 4.33 5.40 -8.88
CA ASP A 79 5.51 4.82 -9.53
C ASP A 79 6.36 5.91 -10.19
N HIS A 80 5.74 6.86 -10.89
CA HIS A 80 6.43 7.98 -11.53
C HIS A 80 7.06 8.95 -10.52
N THR A 81 6.34 9.26 -9.43
CA THR A 81 6.80 10.17 -8.38
C THR A 81 8.06 9.65 -7.68
N PHE A 82 8.13 8.34 -7.42
CA PHE A 82 9.27 7.69 -6.79
C PHE A 82 10.33 7.21 -7.79
N GLN A 83 10.15 7.43 -9.09
CA GLN A 83 11.10 7.00 -10.12
C GLN A 83 12.53 7.51 -9.88
N PRO A 84 12.78 8.80 -9.56
CA PRO A 84 14.13 9.28 -9.25
C PRO A 84 14.75 8.56 -8.04
N PHE A 85 13.94 8.29 -7.01
CA PHE A 85 14.39 7.53 -5.84
C PHE A 85 14.74 6.07 -6.18
N TYR A 86 13.98 5.43 -7.06
CA TYR A 86 14.29 4.08 -7.54
C TYR A 86 15.57 4.04 -8.37
N GLU A 87 15.79 5.04 -9.23
CA GLU A 87 17.01 5.18 -10.04
C GLU A 87 18.24 5.43 -9.17
N ASP A 88 18.15 6.32 -8.18
CA ASP A 88 19.21 6.55 -7.19
C ASP A 88 19.56 5.30 -6.39
N CYS A 89 18.60 4.37 -6.26
CA CYS A 89 18.76 3.10 -5.56
C CYS A 89 18.93 1.91 -6.50
N ALA A 90 19.23 2.14 -7.78
CA ALA A 90 19.44 1.07 -8.73
C ALA A 90 20.49 0.07 -8.21
N GLY A 91 20.09 -1.20 -8.11
CA GLY A 91 20.92 -2.29 -7.56
C GLY A 91 20.74 -2.57 -6.07
N ASP A 92 20.02 -1.72 -5.32
CA ASP A 92 19.63 -2.03 -3.93
C ASP A 92 18.34 -2.86 -3.90
N GLN A 93 18.49 -4.16 -3.68
CA GLN A 93 17.36 -5.09 -3.57
C GLN A 93 16.48 -4.83 -2.33
N ASN A 94 16.90 -3.95 -1.41
CA ASN A 94 16.13 -3.62 -0.21
C ASN A 94 15.10 -2.51 -0.43
N VAL A 95 15.01 -1.92 -1.63
CA VAL A 95 13.99 -0.93 -1.97
C VAL A 95 12.81 -1.62 -2.68
N PRO A 96 11.68 -1.82 -2.00
CA PRO A 96 10.57 -2.58 -2.52
C PRO A 96 9.66 -1.72 -3.39
N LYS A 97 9.07 -2.35 -4.41
CA LYS A 97 8.01 -1.74 -5.21
C LYS A 97 6.64 -2.03 -4.57
N LEU A 98 6.30 -1.24 -3.55
CA LEU A 98 5.09 -1.47 -2.74
C LEU A 98 3.77 -1.32 -3.52
N THR A 99 3.76 -0.56 -4.63
CA THR A 99 2.57 -0.34 -5.45
C THR A 99 2.01 -1.60 -6.11
N VAL A 100 2.79 -2.69 -6.16
CA VAL A 100 2.36 -3.98 -6.71
C VAL A 100 1.08 -4.49 -6.03
N ILE A 101 0.97 -4.36 -4.69
CA ILE A 101 -0.24 -4.80 -3.97
C ILE A 101 -1.48 -4.02 -4.39
N LEU A 102 -1.35 -2.72 -4.69
CA LEU A 102 -2.46 -1.90 -5.17
C LEU A 102 -2.88 -2.30 -6.59
N LYS A 103 -1.93 -2.74 -7.44
CA LYS A 103 -2.23 -3.31 -8.77
C LYS A 103 -3.04 -4.60 -8.62
N THR A 104 -2.62 -5.50 -7.75
CA THR A 104 -3.34 -6.75 -7.45
C THR A 104 -4.77 -6.48 -6.96
N ILE A 105 -4.95 -5.50 -6.07
CA ILE A 105 -6.29 -5.11 -5.61
C ILE A 105 -7.13 -4.57 -6.78
N ALA A 106 -6.55 -3.74 -7.64
CA ALA A 106 -7.23 -3.22 -8.82
C ALA A 106 -7.68 -4.34 -9.77
N GLU A 107 -6.84 -5.36 -9.98
CA GLU A 107 -7.15 -6.54 -10.80
C GLU A 107 -8.33 -7.34 -10.22
N MET A 108 -8.33 -7.58 -8.90
CA MET A 108 -9.45 -8.25 -8.21
C MET A 108 -10.79 -7.51 -8.37
N LEU A 109 -10.77 -6.17 -8.39
CA LEU A 109 -11.97 -5.36 -8.61
C LEU A 109 -12.49 -5.44 -10.06
N GLN A 110 -11.58 -5.59 -11.05
CA GLN A 110 -11.94 -5.73 -12.47
C GLN A 110 -12.37 -7.14 -12.87
N LEU A 111 -12.08 -8.14 -12.03
CA LEU A 111 -12.42 -9.52 -12.31
C LEU A 111 -13.93 -9.67 -12.54
N LYS A 112 -14.30 -10.08 -13.76
CA LYS A 112 -15.70 -10.17 -14.18
C LYS A 112 -16.41 -11.41 -13.63
N ASP A 113 -15.70 -12.53 -13.59
CA ASP A 113 -16.24 -13.81 -13.12
C ASP A 113 -16.21 -13.89 -11.58
N LYS A 114 -17.38 -14.01 -10.95
CA LYS A 114 -17.53 -14.22 -9.50
C LYS A 114 -16.90 -15.55 -9.06
N GLY A 115 -16.95 -16.59 -9.90
CA GLY A 115 -16.40 -17.91 -9.57
C GLY A 115 -14.87 -17.94 -9.44
N MET A 116 -14.19 -16.97 -10.06
CA MET A 116 -12.73 -16.83 -9.97
C MET A 116 -12.27 -16.04 -8.74
N LEU A 117 -13.18 -15.38 -8.02
CA LEU A 117 -12.82 -14.51 -6.90
C LEU A 117 -12.15 -15.27 -5.75
N SER A 118 -12.59 -16.49 -5.46
CA SER A 118 -11.98 -17.33 -4.42
C SER A 118 -10.55 -17.72 -4.78
N LEU A 119 -10.27 -18.00 -6.06
CA LEU A 119 -8.94 -18.33 -6.55
C LEU A 119 -8.00 -17.12 -6.45
N GLU A 120 -8.46 -15.94 -6.86
CA GLU A 120 -7.67 -14.71 -6.74
C GLU A 120 -7.43 -14.33 -5.27
N ALA A 121 -8.45 -14.48 -4.40
CA ALA A 121 -8.28 -14.25 -2.97
C ALA A 121 -7.27 -15.23 -2.34
N ALA A 122 -7.31 -16.52 -2.71
CA ALA A 122 -6.32 -17.50 -2.28
C ALA A 122 -4.91 -17.15 -2.77
N SER A 123 -4.78 -16.69 -4.02
CA SER A 123 -3.51 -16.19 -4.58
C SER A 123 -2.99 -14.97 -3.79
N VAL A 124 -3.87 -14.05 -3.38
CA VAL A 124 -3.49 -12.90 -2.55
C VAL A 124 -2.98 -13.34 -1.18
N VAL A 125 -3.68 -14.25 -0.48
CA VAL A 125 -3.19 -14.75 0.82
C VAL A 125 -1.88 -15.52 0.64
N HIS A 126 -1.71 -16.21 -0.49
CA HIS A 126 -0.47 -16.90 -0.83
C HIS A 126 0.71 -15.96 -1.01
N ASN A 127 0.52 -14.86 -1.74
CA ASN A 127 1.55 -13.85 -1.99
C ASN A 127 1.79 -12.93 -0.77
N TYR A 128 0.77 -12.77 0.08
CA TYR A 128 0.79 -11.86 1.23
C TYR A 128 0.28 -12.57 2.51
N PRO A 129 1.04 -13.52 3.07
CA PRO A 129 0.59 -14.35 4.19
C PRO A 129 0.30 -13.56 5.47
N ASP A 130 0.84 -12.35 5.63
CA ASP A 130 0.59 -11.47 6.78
C ASP A 130 -0.54 -10.46 6.53
N MET A 131 -1.27 -10.59 5.42
CA MET A 131 -2.39 -9.69 5.11
C MET A 131 -3.45 -9.77 6.22
N PRO A 132 -3.87 -8.63 6.81
CA PRO A 132 -4.94 -8.62 7.79
C PRO A 132 -6.25 -9.14 7.17
N GLN A 133 -6.97 -9.99 7.90
CA GLN A 133 -8.24 -10.55 7.44
C GLN A 133 -9.25 -9.46 7.08
N GLU A 134 -9.26 -8.35 7.84
CA GLU A 134 -10.15 -7.21 7.60
C GLU A 134 -9.78 -6.45 6.32
N LEU A 135 -8.50 -6.45 5.93
CA LEU A 135 -8.06 -5.85 4.67
C LEU A 135 -8.51 -6.71 3.48
N LEU A 136 -8.28 -8.03 3.53
CA LEU A 136 -8.75 -8.95 2.48
C LEU A 136 -10.27 -8.89 2.35
N PHE A 137 -10.96 -8.92 3.48
CA PHE A 137 -12.40 -8.70 3.54
C PHE A 137 -12.80 -7.40 2.83
N GLY A 138 -12.15 -6.28 3.13
CA GLY A 138 -12.47 -4.99 2.50
C GLY A 138 -12.28 -4.98 0.97
N ILE A 139 -11.32 -5.76 0.47
CA ILE A 139 -11.08 -5.94 -0.98
C ILE A 139 -12.21 -6.76 -1.62
N VAL A 140 -12.59 -7.87 -0.99
CA VAL A 140 -13.62 -8.80 -1.46
C VAL A 140 -15.01 -8.15 -1.43
N ASP A 141 -15.35 -7.50 -0.32
CA ASP A 141 -16.63 -6.81 -0.09
C ASP A 141 -16.83 -5.57 -0.99
N ALA A 142 -15.73 -4.91 -1.40
CA ALA A 142 -15.79 -3.79 -2.35
C ALA A 142 -16.38 -4.18 -3.73
N ARG A 143 -16.49 -5.49 -4.02
CA ARG A 143 -17.12 -5.95 -5.25
C ARG A 143 -18.64 -5.84 -5.25
N ASP A 144 -19.28 -5.91 -4.09
CA ASP A 144 -20.72 -5.71 -3.90
C ASP A 144 -21.63 -6.60 -4.80
N ASP A 145 -21.06 -7.61 -5.47
CA ASP A 145 -21.77 -8.67 -6.22
C ASP A 145 -21.86 -9.99 -5.43
N ILE A 146 -21.41 -9.92 -4.18
CA ILE A 146 -21.50 -10.91 -3.11
C ILE A 146 -21.92 -10.17 -1.85
N THR A 147 -22.69 -10.83 -1.00
CA THR A 147 -23.08 -10.27 0.30
C THR A 147 -21.85 -10.17 1.21
N SER A 148 -21.90 -9.29 2.21
CA SER A 148 -20.84 -9.22 3.21
C SER A 148 -20.69 -10.52 4.01
N SER A 149 -21.73 -11.35 4.13
CA SER A 149 -21.63 -12.68 4.74
C SER A 149 -20.80 -13.62 3.86
N GLU A 150 -21.18 -13.75 2.57
CA GLU A 150 -20.42 -14.55 1.59
C GLU A 150 -18.96 -14.08 1.50
N SER A 151 -18.72 -12.77 1.63
CA SER A 151 -17.36 -12.20 1.64
C SER A 151 -16.54 -12.67 2.84
N TRP A 152 -17.14 -12.71 4.04
CA TRP A 152 -16.46 -13.23 5.24
C TRP A 152 -16.19 -14.72 5.14
N ASP A 153 -17.18 -15.50 4.68
CA ASP A 153 -17.04 -16.94 4.52
C ASP A 153 -15.90 -17.27 3.55
N LEU A 154 -15.86 -16.61 2.39
CA LEU A 154 -14.77 -16.75 1.41
C LEU A 154 -13.40 -16.42 2.00
N VAL A 155 -13.31 -15.32 2.76
CA VAL A 155 -12.06 -14.88 3.39
C VAL A 155 -11.59 -15.85 4.45
N ASP A 156 -12.50 -16.35 5.29
CA ASP A 156 -12.21 -17.33 6.32
C ASP A 156 -11.72 -18.65 5.71
N ASP A 157 -12.38 -19.12 4.64
CA ASP A 157 -11.96 -20.30 3.88
C ASP A 157 -10.56 -20.14 3.30
N CYS A 158 -10.29 -19.00 2.63
CA CYS A 158 -8.96 -18.72 2.06
C CYS A 158 -7.86 -18.67 3.13
N MET A 159 -8.13 -18.04 4.27
CA MET A 159 -7.16 -17.93 5.37
C MET A 159 -6.90 -19.28 6.05
N LYS A 160 -7.90 -20.17 6.15
CA LYS A 160 -7.76 -21.52 6.73
C LYS A 160 -7.00 -22.48 5.82
N MET A 161 -7.16 -22.36 4.51
CA MET A 161 -6.51 -23.24 3.52
C MET A 161 -5.00 -22.98 3.40
N MET A 162 -4.49 -21.90 4.01
CA MET A 162 -3.12 -21.46 3.85
C MET A 162 -2.18 -22.06 4.90
N GLU A 163 -1.22 -22.87 4.43
CA GLU A 163 -0.09 -23.28 5.24
C GLU A 163 0.74 -22.07 5.67
N LYS A 164 1.29 -22.09 6.88
CA LYS A 164 2.14 -21.02 7.40
C LYS A 164 3.40 -20.86 6.53
N ARG A 165 3.36 -19.93 5.59
CA ARG A 165 4.50 -19.54 4.76
C ARG A 165 5.38 -18.53 5.47
N LYS A 166 6.61 -18.38 4.96
CA LYS A 166 7.55 -17.37 5.42
C LYS A 166 6.99 -15.98 5.06
N SER A 167 6.77 -15.19 6.09
CA SER A 167 6.43 -13.77 6.01
C SER A 167 7.49 -12.98 5.23
N ASP A 168 7.04 -12.10 4.33
CA ASP A 168 7.89 -11.06 3.76
C ASP A 168 7.93 -9.87 4.74
N PRO A 169 9.09 -9.55 5.33
CA PRO A 169 9.20 -8.46 6.31
C PRO A 169 8.80 -7.09 5.77
N VAL A 170 8.90 -6.88 4.45
CA VAL A 170 8.46 -5.65 3.78
C VAL A 170 6.94 -5.51 3.91
N TYR A 171 6.20 -6.54 3.49
CA TYR A 171 4.74 -6.50 3.52
C TYR A 171 4.19 -6.59 4.95
N ALA A 172 4.84 -7.35 5.84
CA ALA A 172 4.51 -7.33 7.26
C ALA A 172 4.60 -5.92 7.86
N HIS A 173 5.65 -5.16 7.51
CA HIS A 173 5.77 -3.76 7.94
C HIS A 173 4.68 -2.87 7.32
N LEU A 174 4.39 -3.02 6.03
CA LEU A 174 3.35 -2.27 5.35
C LEU A 174 1.97 -2.49 5.99
N PHE A 175 1.62 -3.74 6.28
CA PHE A 175 0.36 -4.09 6.94
C PHE A 175 0.30 -3.56 8.38
N GLN A 176 1.42 -3.59 9.10
CA GLN A 176 1.49 -2.97 10.42
C GLN A 176 1.22 -1.45 10.35
N MET A 177 1.70 -0.77 9.30
CA MET A 177 1.47 0.65 9.09
C MET A 177 0.04 0.97 8.66
N SER A 178 -0.61 0.11 7.88
CA SER A 178 -2.01 0.32 7.45
C SER A 178 -3.03 0.04 8.56
N ARG A 179 -2.67 -0.78 9.56
CA ARG A 179 -3.57 -1.14 10.67
C ARG A 179 -3.84 0.00 11.64
N ALA A 180 -2.80 0.77 11.97
CA ALA A 180 -2.85 1.79 13.00
C ALA A 180 -3.01 3.17 12.38
N GLU A 181 -4.03 3.93 12.79
CA GLU A 181 -3.98 5.40 12.73
C GLU A 181 -2.88 5.88 13.68
N ARG A 182 -1.62 5.70 13.28
CA ARG A 182 -0.50 6.21 14.05
C ARG A 182 -0.53 7.72 13.90
N LYS A 183 -0.77 8.41 15.01
CA LYS A 183 -0.55 9.85 15.08
C LYS A 183 0.87 10.14 14.56
N PRO A 184 1.09 11.24 13.82
CA PRO A 184 2.42 11.59 13.31
C PRO A 184 3.53 11.55 14.38
N SER A 185 3.18 11.88 15.63
CA SER A 185 4.07 11.79 16.80
C SER A 185 4.56 10.37 17.11
N GLN A 186 3.78 9.35 16.79
CA GLN A 186 4.16 7.95 17.00
C GLN A 186 5.05 7.41 15.87
N ILE A 187 4.86 7.90 14.63
CA ILE A 187 5.76 7.62 13.52
C ILE A 187 7.15 8.23 13.79
N LEU A 188 7.20 9.49 14.22
CA LEU A 188 8.44 10.16 14.60
C LEU A 188 9.18 9.42 15.73
N LYS A 189 8.45 8.88 16.72
CA LYS A 189 9.05 8.11 17.82
C LYS A 189 9.74 6.82 17.37
N ASP A 190 9.29 6.20 16.28
CA ASP A 190 9.89 4.97 15.77
C ASP A 190 11.07 5.25 14.82
N VAL A 191 10.97 6.32 14.03
CA VAL A 191 11.98 6.67 13.01
C VAL A 191 13.18 7.41 13.63
N VAL A 192 12.95 8.36 14.54
CA VAL A 192 14.01 9.18 15.12
C VAL A 192 15.10 8.36 15.85
N PRO A 193 14.78 7.31 16.65
CA PRO A 193 15.81 6.48 17.27
C PRO A 193 16.63 5.68 16.25
N ARG A 194 16.01 5.21 15.15
CA ARG A 194 16.71 4.48 14.08
C ARG A 194 17.69 5.41 13.36
N LEU A 195 17.24 6.60 12.98
CA LEU A 195 18.09 7.65 12.42
C LEU A 195 19.25 8.00 13.37
N LYS A 196 18.96 8.26 14.66
CA LYS A 196 19.99 8.57 15.66
C LYS A 196 21.01 7.45 15.82
N ARG A 197 20.57 6.19 15.90
CA ARG A 197 21.46 5.03 16.02
C ARG A 197 22.37 4.93 14.80
N ARG A 198 21.83 5.10 13.60
CA ARG A 198 22.59 4.96 12.35
C ARG A 198 23.55 6.13 12.10
N VAL A 199 23.16 7.35 12.45
CA VAL A 199 24.06 8.52 12.45
C VAL A 199 25.25 8.30 13.38
N ARG A 200 25.03 7.78 14.60
CA ARG A 200 26.12 7.45 15.52
C ARG A 200 27.10 6.43 14.94
N VAL A 201 26.59 5.40 14.24
CA VAL A 201 27.44 4.40 13.56
C VAL A 201 28.28 5.05 12.46
N THR A 202 27.74 6.03 11.71
CA THR A 202 28.49 6.75 10.68
C THR A 202 29.57 7.70 11.25
N MET A 203 29.51 8.06 12.53
CA MET A 203 30.51 8.90 13.19
C MET A 203 31.62 8.10 13.89
N ALA A 204 31.43 6.78 14.04
CA ALA A 204 32.38 5.88 14.69
C ALA A 204 33.40 5.26 13.71
N HIS A 205 33.31 5.63 12.43
CA HIS A 205 34.23 5.31 11.34
C HIS A 205 34.72 6.62 10.71
#